data_AF-A0A7X5ZFZ1-F1
#
_entry.id   AF-A0A7X5ZFZ1-F1
#
_cell.length_a   1.000
_cell.length_b   1.000
_cell.length_c   1.000
_cell.angle_alpha   90.00
_cell.angle_beta   90.00
_cell.angle_gamma   90.00
#
_symmetry.space_group_name_H-M   'P 1'
#
loop_
_entity.id
_entity.type
_entity.pdbx_description
1 polymer ?
#
loop_
_entity_poly.entity_id
_entity_poly.type
_entity_poly.pdbx_seq_one_letter_code
_entity_poly.pdbx_strand_id
1 'polypeptide(L)'
;MTVVLVHGNPETDALWDPLVEVLGRDDVIRLSPPGFGARVPHGWVGTYLDYRDWLVDELARIDGPIDLVGHDWGGNHVVNAMMLRPELVRSWATDIIGVFDPEYVWHEAAQIWQTPGAGEQFVEALIGGSVQDRAGRLTALGITDGVAAKIAVGLGPEMGAAILGLYRSVSGDVLAEEGRRLGNAAVRPGLCLLATEDHYTGSEEIRRRAAERAGARTEVLEGLGHWWMVQDPVRGAVALTEFWDALATV
;
A
#
# COMPACT_ATOMS: atom_id res chain seq x y z
N MET A 1 -9.80 18.07 6.72
CA MET A 1 -8.40 17.66 6.46
C MET A 1 -8.54 16.43 5.61
N THR A 2 -8.13 16.49 4.36
CA THR A 2 -8.47 15.41 3.42
C THR A 2 -7.67 14.16 3.78
N VAL A 3 -8.35 13.04 4.00
CA VAL A 3 -7.71 11.74 4.15
C VAL A 3 -7.56 11.12 2.76
N VAL A 4 -6.34 10.80 2.36
CA VAL A 4 -6.07 10.15 1.08
C VAL A 4 -5.63 8.70 1.35
N LEU A 5 -6.36 7.75 0.79
CA LEU A 5 -6.11 6.32 0.94
C LEU A 5 -5.62 5.74 -0.40
N VAL A 6 -4.50 5.02 -0.38
CA VAL A 6 -3.87 4.42 -1.57
C VAL A 6 -3.69 2.92 -1.33
N HIS A 7 -4.43 2.10 -2.06
CA HIS A 7 -4.33 0.63 -1.97
C HIS A 7 -3.13 0.10 -2.77
N GLY A 8 -2.84 -1.20 -2.62
CA GLY A 8 -1.74 -1.90 -3.28
C GLY A 8 -2.20 -2.99 -4.24
N ASN A 9 -1.52 -4.12 -4.20
CA ASN A 9 -1.66 -5.25 -5.10
C ASN A 9 -2.20 -6.51 -4.37
N PRO A 10 -3.10 -7.31 -4.98
CA PRO A 10 -3.86 -7.09 -6.21
C PRO A 10 -5.26 -6.51 -5.91
N GLU A 11 -5.34 -5.21 -5.69
CA GLU A 11 -6.51 -4.60 -5.04
C GLU A 11 -7.17 -3.51 -5.89
N THR A 12 -8.32 -3.04 -5.39
CA THR A 12 -9.00 -1.82 -5.87
C THR A 12 -9.37 -0.95 -4.67
N ASP A 13 -9.91 0.25 -4.92
CA ASP A 13 -10.41 1.17 -3.89
C ASP A 13 -11.46 0.58 -2.93
N ALA A 14 -12.13 -0.50 -3.34
CA ALA A 14 -13.07 -1.28 -2.53
C ALA A 14 -12.43 -1.85 -1.26
N LEU A 15 -11.10 -2.02 -1.22
CA LEU A 15 -10.37 -2.42 -0.01
C LEU A 15 -10.71 -1.50 1.18
N TRP A 16 -10.83 -0.21 0.90
CA TRP A 16 -11.03 0.81 1.92
C TRP A 16 -12.47 0.94 2.40
N ASP A 17 -13.44 0.27 1.76
CA ASP A 17 -14.86 0.40 2.10
C ASP A 17 -15.14 0.25 3.61
N PRO A 18 -14.67 -0.81 4.30
CA PRO A 18 -14.98 -0.99 5.72
C PRO A 18 -14.31 0.07 6.61
N LEU A 19 -13.08 0.46 6.27
CA LEU A 19 -12.35 1.49 7.02
C LEU A 19 -13.01 2.87 6.89
N VAL A 20 -13.43 3.24 5.67
CA VAL A 20 -14.11 4.52 5.42
C VAL A 20 -15.46 4.57 6.12
N GLU A 21 -16.21 3.46 6.13
CA GLU A 21 -17.48 3.36 6.87
C GLU A 21 -17.28 3.62 8.36
N VAL A 22 -16.25 3.01 8.97
CA VAL A 22 -15.92 3.19 10.38
C VAL A 22 -15.41 4.60 10.68
N LEU A 23 -14.57 5.17 9.82
CA LEU A 23 -14.08 6.54 9.99
C LEU A 23 -15.24 7.54 10.02
N GLY A 24 -16.31 7.30 9.26
CA GLY A 24 -17.52 8.13 9.27
C GLY A 24 -17.26 9.56 8.78
N ARG A 25 -16.31 9.73 7.86
CA ARG A 25 -15.85 11.02 7.34
C ARG A 25 -16.25 11.21 5.88
N ASP A 26 -16.63 12.43 5.54
CA ASP A 26 -16.97 12.82 4.17
C ASP A 26 -15.76 13.33 3.37
N ASP A 27 -14.62 13.60 4.03
CA ASP A 27 -13.40 14.14 3.41
C ASP A 27 -12.35 13.07 3.10
N VAL A 28 -12.79 11.90 2.63
CA VAL A 28 -11.92 10.77 2.25
C VAL A 28 -11.84 10.62 0.73
N ILE A 29 -10.62 10.67 0.19
CA ILE A 29 -10.31 10.36 -1.21
C ILE A 29 -9.62 8.99 -1.26
N ARG A 30 -10.14 8.08 -2.07
CA ARG A 30 -9.52 6.78 -2.34
C ARG A 30 -8.90 6.81 -3.73
N LEU A 31 -7.58 6.82 -3.79
CA LEU A 31 -6.85 6.81 -5.05
C LEU A 31 -6.58 5.38 -5.49
N SER A 32 -6.80 5.12 -6.77
CA SER A 32 -6.49 3.85 -7.42
C SER A 32 -5.26 4.01 -8.33
N PRO A 33 -4.14 3.33 -8.05
CA PRO A 33 -2.98 3.34 -8.92
C PRO A 33 -3.33 2.85 -10.34
N PRO A 34 -2.72 3.41 -11.41
CA PRO A 34 -2.90 2.92 -12.76
C PRO A 34 -2.70 1.41 -12.92
N GLY A 35 -3.69 0.70 -13.45
CA GLY A 35 -3.70 -0.76 -13.58
C GLY A 35 -4.26 -1.50 -12.36
N PHE A 36 -4.47 -0.82 -11.24
CA PHE A 36 -5.05 -1.37 -10.02
C PHE A 36 -6.36 -0.64 -9.72
N GLY A 37 -7.47 -1.09 -10.33
CA GLY A 37 -8.78 -0.42 -10.20
C GLY A 37 -8.95 0.85 -11.05
N ALA A 38 -7.87 1.38 -11.64
CA ALA A 38 -7.89 2.50 -12.59
C ALA A 38 -7.27 2.12 -13.94
N ARG A 39 -7.70 2.79 -15.01
CA ARG A 39 -7.17 2.59 -16.36
C ARG A 39 -5.69 2.97 -16.45
N VAL A 40 -4.90 2.18 -17.18
CA VAL A 40 -3.50 2.50 -17.46
C VAL A 40 -3.39 3.64 -18.50
N PRO A 41 -2.68 4.74 -18.21
CA PRO A 41 -2.45 5.82 -19.18
C PRO A 41 -1.69 5.35 -20.42
N HIS A 42 -1.93 6.02 -21.55
CA HIS A 42 -1.19 5.70 -22.78
C HIS A 42 0.30 6.00 -22.62
N GLY A 43 1.15 5.03 -22.99
CA GLY A 43 2.61 5.15 -22.86
C GLY A 43 3.14 4.94 -21.45
N TRP A 44 2.29 4.57 -20.49
CA TRP A 44 2.69 4.24 -19.12
C TRP A 44 3.50 2.95 -19.07
N VAL A 45 4.66 2.99 -18.42
CA VAL A 45 5.53 1.82 -18.25
C VAL A 45 5.16 1.06 -16.97
N GLY A 46 4.81 1.76 -15.89
CA GLY A 46 4.39 1.14 -14.63
C GLY A 46 5.55 0.70 -13.75
N THR A 47 6.64 1.46 -13.75
CA THR A 47 7.73 1.29 -12.78
C THR A 47 7.35 1.81 -11.40
N TYR A 48 8.03 1.36 -10.35
CA TYR A 48 7.84 1.90 -9.00
C TYR A 48 8.02 3.43 -8.91
N LEU A 49 8.90 3.99 -9.77
CA LEU A 49 9.08 5.45 -9.88
C LEU A 49 7.95 6.13 -10.62
N ASP A 50 7.39 5.50 -11.66
CA ASP A 50 6.20 6.02 -12.32
C ASP A 50 5.07 6.15 -11.30
N TYR A 51 4.81 5.12 -10.48
CA TYR A 51 3.79 5.19 -9.43
C TYR A 51 4.09 6.23 -8.34
N ARG A 52 5.35 6.43 -7.95
CA ARG A 52 5.74 7.54 -7.07
C ARG A 52 5.37 8.89 -7.68
N ASP A 53 5.74 9.10 -8.94
CA ASP A 53 5.53 10.38 -9.64
C ASP A 53 4.04 10.64 -9.89
N TRP A 54 3.27 9.61 -10.23
CA TRP A 54 1.81 9.67 -10.28
C TRP A 54 1.21 10.08 -8.94
N LEU A 55 1.62 9.46 -7.83
CA LEU A 55 1.07 9.80 -6.52
C LEU A 55 1.42 11.26 -6.15
N VAL A 56 2.64 11.71 -6.42
CA VAL A 56 3.04 13.11 -6.23
C VAL A 56 2.14 14.07 -7.02
N ASP A 57 1.84 13.74 -8.27
CA ASP A 57 0.97 14.52 -9.14
C ASP A 57 -0.49 14.54 -8.65
N GLU A 58 -1.02 13.42 -8.16
CA GLU A 58 -2.36 13.37 -7.55
C GLU A 58 -2.44 14.24 -6.30
N LEU A 59 -1.45 14.12 -5.40
CA LEU A 59 -1.41 14.90 -4.16
C LEU A 59 -1.29 16.40 -4.42
N ALA A 60 -0.51 16.81 -5.42
CA ALA A 60 -0.33 18.22 -5.77
C ALA A 60 -1.61 18.90 -6.29
N ARG A 61 -2.64 18.13 -6.69
CA ARG A 61 -3.94 18.64 -7.16
C ARG A 61 -4.98 18.75 -6.05
N ILE A 62 -4.71 18.21 -4.87
CA ILE A 62 -5.63 18.24 -3.73
C ILE A 62 -5.35 19.50 -2.91
N ASP A 63 -6.39 20.31 -2.74
CA ASP A 63 -6.29 21.52 -1.92
C ASP A 63 -6.29 21.18 -0.43
N GLY A 64 -5.44 21.90 0.32
CA GLY A 64 -5.41 21.85 1.78
C GLY A 64 -4.53 20.74 2.38
N PRO A 65 -4.54 20.59 3.71
CA PRO A 65 -3.72 19.60 4.39
C PRO A 65 -4.22 18.17 4.13
N ILE A 66 -3.30 17.29 3.75
CA ILE A 66 -3.55 15.88 3.43
C ILE A 66 -3.00 14.98 4.53
N ASP A 67 -3.82 14.06 5.03
CA ASP A 67 -3.37 12.92 5.83
C ASP A 67 -3.37 11.67 4.93
N LEU A 68 -2.17 11.19 4.57
CA LEU A 68 -1.97 10.17 3.55
C LEU A 68 -1.78 8.79 4.16
N VAL A 69 -2.48 7.77 3.68
CA VAL A 69 -2.36 6.38 4.14
C VAL A 69 -2.16 5.47 2.93
N GLY A 70 -1.09 4.67 2.96
CA GLY A 70 -0.80 3.70 1.91
C GLY A 70 -0.66 2.28 2.44
N HIS A 71 -1.31 1.32 1.77
CA HIS A 71 -1.21 -0.11 2.04
C HIS A 71 -0.38 -0.82 0.96
N ASP A 72 0.47 -1.77 1.34
CA ASP A 72 1.24 -2.62 0.41
C ASP A 72 2.01 -1.76 -0.63
N TRP A 73 1.84 -1.96 -1.95
CA TRP A 73 2.47 -1.13 -2.97
C TRP A 73 2.01 0.33 -2.91
N GLY A 74 0.75 0.59 -2.54
CA GLY A 74 0.30 1.94 -2.22
C GLY A 74 1.12 2.56 -1.10
N GLY A 75 1.46 1.78 -0.07
CA GLY A 75 2.42 2.14 0.98
C GLY A 75 3.82 2.43 0.45
N ASN A 76 4.31 1.61 -0.49
CA ASN A 76 5.62 1.81 -1.11
C ASN A 76 5.66 3.14 -1.90
N HIS A 77 4.59 3.44 -2.63
CA HIS A 77 4.43 4.71 -3.35
C HIS A 77 4.40 5.89 -2.37
N VAL A 78 3.67 5.77 -1.25
CA VAL A 78 3.62 6.77 -0.18
C VAL A 78 5.02 7.04 0.36
N VAL A 79 5.77 6.03 0.80
CA VAL A 79 7.10 6.22 1.38
C VAL A 79 8.07 6.85 0.36
N ASN A 80 8.06 6.39 -0.89
CA ASN A 80 8.86 7.00 -1.95
C ASN A 80 8.48 8.46 -2.23
N ALA A 81 7.19 8.78 -2.21
CA ALA A 81 6.72 10.16 -2.35
C ALA A 81 7.17 11.01 -1.15
N MET A 82 7.14 10.47 0.08
CA MET A 82 7.60 11.19 1.27
C MET A 82 9.11 11.38 1.31
N MET A 83 9.90 10.47 0.73
CA MET A 83 11.34 10.67 0.57
C MET A 83 11.69 11.75 -0.47
N LEU A 84 10.76 12.10 -1.36
CA LEU A 84 10.95 13.05 -2.47
C LEU A 84 10.30 14.42 -2.25
N ARG A 85 9.01 14.44 -1.89
CA ARG A 85 8.13 15.62 -1.76
C ARG A 85 7.31 15.59 -0.45
N PRO A 86 7.95 15.46 0.72
CA PRO A 86 7.22 15.35 1.99
C PRO A 86 6.36 16.59 2.29
N GLU A 87 6.68 17.76 1.74
CA GLU A 87 5.94 18.99 1.99
C GLU A 87 4.48 18.96 1.51
N LEU A 88 4.12 18.05 0.59
CA LEU A 88 2.78 17.91 0.01
C LEU A 88 1.72 17.43 1.00
N VAL A 89 2.11 16.77 2.09
CA VAL A 89 1.17 16.22 3.06
C VAL A 89 1.36 16.86 4.43
N ARG A 90 0.33 16.76 5.27
CA ARG A 90 0.42 17.06 6.70
C ARG A 90 1.03 15.90 7.46
N SER A 91 0.58 14.68 7.19
CA SER A 91 1.07 13.44 7.80
C SER A 91 0.98 12.27 6.83
N TRP A 92 1.70 11.18 7.12
CA TRP A 92 1.66 9.96 6.32
C TRP A 92 1.65 8.70 7.18
N ALA A 93 1.05 7.62 6.66
CA ALA A 93 1.00 6.31 7.31
C ALA A 93 1.22 5.18 6.29
N THR A 94 1.88 4.12 6.73
CA THR A 94 2.10 2.92 5.91
C THR A 94 2.30 1.66 6.75
N ASP A 95 2.03 0.50 6.18
CA ASP A 95 2.28 -0.82 6.78
C ASP A 95 3.45 -1.59 6.14
N ILE A 96 3.98 -1.13 5.00
CA ILE A 96 4.97 -1.86 4.19
C ILE A 96 6.42 -1.45 4.49
N ILE A 97 6.68 -0.51 5.41
CA ILE A 97 7.97 0.21 5.48
C ILE A 97 9.22 -0.69 5.65
N GLY A 98 9.03 -1.91 6.16
CA GLY A 98 10.09 -2.92 6.26
C GLY A 98 10.75 -3.28 4.92
N VAL A 99 10.07 -3.09 3.78
CA VAL A 99 10.63 -3.40 2.45
C VAL A 99 11.82 -2.55 2.04
N PHE A 100 12.03 -1.42 2.73
CA PHE A 100 13.18 -0.53 2.52
C PHE A 100 14.39 -0.90 3.38
N ASP A 101 14.27 -1.93 4.22
CA ASP A 101 15.37 -2.42 5.03
C ASP A 101 16.29 -3.35 4.21
N PRO A 102 17.63 -3.24 4.31
CA PRO A 102 18.56 -4.09 3.55
C PRO A 102 18.46 -5.58 3.85
N GLU A 103 17.84 -5.99 4.96
CA GLU A 103 17.63 -7.40 5.30
C GLU A 103 16.28 -7.94 4.78
N TYR A 104 15.46 -7.10 4.15
CA TYR A 104 14.20 -7.55 3.57
C TYR A 104 14.43 -8.47 2.36
N VAL A 105 13.68 -9.57 2.34
CA VAL A 105 13.60 -10.47 1.20
C VAL A 105 12.15 -10.51 0.73
N TRP A 106 11.95 -10.31 -0.57
CA TRP A 106 10.63 -10.43 -1.20
C TRP A 106 9.95 -11.74 -0.83
N HIS A 107 8.67 -11.66 -0.48
CA HIS A 107 7.81 -12.82 -0.28
C HIS A 107 7.75 -13.69 -1.55
N GLU A 108 7.38 -14.97 -1.39
CA GLU A 108 7.43 -15.98 -2.46
C GLU A 108 6.68 -15.54 -3.74
N ALA A 109 5.46 -15.02 -3.60
CA ALA A 109 4.67 -14.54 -4.73
C ALA A 109 5.39 -13.44 -5.54
N ALA A 110 6.07 -12.49 -4.87
CA ALA A 110 6.83 -11.44 -5.52
C ALA A 110 8.04 -11.99 -6.30
N GLN A 111 8.70 -13.03 -5.79
CA GLN A 111 9.80 -13.69 -6.48
C GLN A 111 9.31 -14.45 -7.73
N ILE A 112 8.13 -15.08 -7.66
CA ILE A 112 7.50 -15.74 -8.81
C ILE A 112 7.14 -14.72 -9.89
N TRP A 113 6.49 -13.61 -9.54
CA TRP A 113 6.13 -12.56 -10.51
C TRP A 113 7.34 -11.94 -11.21
N GLN A 114 8.49 -11.86 -10.54
CA GLN A 114 9.75 -11.41 -11.14
C GLN A 114 10.34 -12.39 -12.17
N THR A 115 9.91 -13.66 -12.18
CA THR A 115 10.49 -14.69 -13.04
C THR A 115 9.77 -14.78 -14.39
N PRO A 116 10.46 -14.63 -15.54
CA PRO A 116 9.84 -14.81 -16.86
C PRO A 116 9.25 -16.21 -17.06
N GLY A 117 8.05 -16.27 -17.62
CA GLY A 117 7.27 -17.50 -17.81
C GLY A 117 6.48 -17.90 -16.57
N ALA A 118 7.15 -18.04 -15.42
CA ALA A 118 6.48 -18.41 -14.16
C ALA A 118 5.56 -17.29 -13.64
N GLY A 119 5.98 -16.03 -13.74
CA GLY A 119 5.18 -14.88 -13.33
C GLY A 119 3.90 -14.75 -14.15
N GLU A 120 3.99 -14.91 -15.47
CA GLU A 120 2.84 -14.90 -16.39
C GLU A 120 1.85 -16.01 -16.04
N GLN A 121 2.32 -17.24 -15.80
CA GLN A 121 1.47 -18.36 -15.38
C GLN A 121 0.80 -18.09 -14.04
N PHE A 122 1.53 -17.48 -13.09
CA PHE A 122 0.98 -17.19 -11.77
C PHE A 122 -0.05 -16.06 -11.80
N VAL A 123 0.17 -15.03 -12.63
CA VAL A 123 -0.84 -14.01 -12.92
C VAL A 123 -2.05 -14.62 -13.59
N GLU A 124 -1.88 -15.50 -14.58
CA GLU A 124 -2.99 -16.18 -15.26
C GLU A 124 -3.83 -16.99 -14.26
N ALA A 125 -3.20 -17.67 -13.30
CA ALA A 125 -3.90 -18.37 -12.22
C ALA A 125 -4.65 -17.41 -11.29
N LEU A 126 -4.08 -16.23 -11.00
CA LEU A 126 -4.73 -15.20 -10.17
C LEU A 126 -5.98 -14.62 -10.85
N ILE A 127 -5.86 -14.21 -12.12
CA ILE A 127 -6.93 -13.51 -12.86
C ILE A 127 -7.85 -14.44 -13.66
N GLY A 128 -7.53 -15.72 -13.76
CA GLY A 128 -8.33 -16.70 -14.51
C GLY A 128 -9.67 -17.05 -13.83
N GLY A 129 -10.49 -17.85 -14.50
CA GLY A 129 -11.76 -18.33 -13.95
C GLY A 129 -12.86 -17.26 -13.83
N SER A 130 -13.93 -17.61 -13.10
CA SER A 130 -15.05 -16.72 -12.82
C SER A 130 -14.71 -15.66 -11.77
N VAL A 131 -15.55 -14.63 -11.65
CA VAL A 131 -15.43 -13.62 -10.58
C VAL A 131 -15.50 -14.28 -9.20
N GLN A 132 -16.30 -15.34 -9.05
CA GLN A 132 -16.44 -16.13 -7.83
C GLN A 132 -15.15 -16.89 -7.50
N ASP A 133 -14.49 -17.48 -8.51
CA ASP A 133 -13.20 -18.16 -8.30
C ASP A 133 -12.12 -17.17 -7.85
N ARG A 134 -12.11 -15.96 -8.46
CA ARG A 134 -11.20 -14.87 -8.07
C ARG A 134 -11.47 -14.39 -6.65
N ALA A 135 -12.73 -14.18 -6.29
CA ALA A 135 -13.13 -13.80 -4.94
C ALA A 135 -12.70 -14.86 -3.92
N GLY A 136 -12.89 -16.15 -4.22
CA GLY A 136 -12.45 -17.24 -3.35
C GLY A 136 -10.94 -17.25 -3.10
N ARG A 137 -10.13 -16.92 -4.11
CA ARG A 137 -8.67 -16.75 -3.94
C ARG A 137 -8.33 -15.57 -3.03
N LEU A 138 -9.00 -14.44 -3.20
CA LEU A 138 -8.81 -13.25 -2.34
C LEU A 138 -9.22 -13.52 -0.89
N THR A 139 -10.34 -14.23 -0.67
CA THR A 139 -10.74 -14.69 0.67
C THR A 139 -9.69 -15.60 1.30
N ALA A 140 -9.13 -16.54 0.52
CA ALA A 140 -8.09 -17.44 1.01
C ALA A 140 -6.79 -16.70 1.41
N LEU A 141 -6.55 -15.50 0.89
CA LEU A 141 -5.45 -14.65 1.31
C LEU A 141 -5.74 -13.92 2.64
N GLY A 142 -7.01 -13.68 2.98
CA GLY A 142 -7.42 -13.01 4.22
C GLY A 142 -8.31 -11.79 4.02
N ILE A 143 -8.72 -11.49 2.79
CA ILE A 143 -9.68 -10.41 2.50
C ILE A 143 -11.10 -10.90 2.83
N THR A 144 -11.93 -10.07 3.46
CA THR A 144 -13.31 -10.47 3.78
C THR A 144 -14.18 -10.66 2.53
N ASP A 145 -15.11 -11.62 2.56
CA ASP A 145 -15.90 -12.04 1.39
C ASP A 145 -16.54 -10.90 0.60
N GLY A 146 -17.12 -9.92 1.32
CA GLY A 146 -17.79 -8.78 0.70
C GLY A 146 -16.83 -7.88 -0.08
N VAL A 147 -15.63 -7.66 0.46
CA VAL A 147 -14.59 -6.85 -0.20
C VAL A 147 -13.93 -7.65 -1.32
N ALA A 148 -13.64 -8.93 -1.08
CA ALA A 148 -13.07 -9.85 -2.06
C ALA A 148 -13.94 -9.93 -3.32
N ALA A 149 -15.27 -10.02 -3.17
CA ALA A 149 -16.19 -10.03 -4.30
C ALA A 149 -16.14 -8.74 -5.15
N LYS A 150 -15.93 -7.58 -4.53
CA LYS A 150 -15.79 -6.30 -5.24
C LYS A 150 -14.45 -6.22 -5.97
N ILE A 151 -13.35 -6.53 -5.28
CA ILE A 151 -12.01 -6.52 -5.85
C ILE A 151 -11.92 -7.50 -7.03
N ALA A 152 -12.53 -8.68 -6.92
CA ALA A 152 -12.55 -9.72 -7.95
C ALA A 152 -13.10 -9.27 -9.31
N VAL A 153 -13.96 -8.24 -9.35
CA VAL A 153 -14.46 -7.64 -10.60
C VAL A 153 -13.36 -6.89 -11.34
N GLY A 154 -12.43 -6.26 -10.60
CA GLY A 154 -11.29 -5.53 -11.13
C GLY A 154 -10.10 -6.43 -11.50
N LEU A 155 -10.07 -7.69 -11.06
CA LEU A 155 -9.03 -8.65 -11.42
C LEU A 155 -9.19 -9.06 -12.90
N GLY A 156 -8.31 -8.53 -13.74
CA GLY A 156 -8.31 -8.80 -15.17
C GLY A 156 -6.94 -8.64 -15.82
N PRO A 157 -6.83 -8.81 -17.15
CA PRO A 157 -5.56 -8.80 -17.87
C PRO A 157 -4.75 -7.50 -17.71
N GLU A 158 -5.42 -6.35 -17.59
CA GLU A 158 -4.75 -5.05 -17.36
C GLU A 158 -4.03 -5.03 -16.00
N MET A 159 -4.72 -5.44 -14.92
CA MET A 159 -4.10 -5.59 -13.61
C MET A 159 -2.99 -6.65 -13.62
N GLY A 160 -3.21 -7.77 -14.29
CA GLY A 160 -2.18 -8.80 -14.44
C GLY A 160 -0.90 -8.29 -15.10
N ALA A 161 -1.02 -7.46 -16.14
CA ALA A 161 0.12 -6.81 -16.77
C ALA A 161 0.80 -5.78 -15.84
N ALA A 162 0.01 -5.02 -15.08
CA ALA A 162 0.52 -4.05 -14.10
C ALA A 162 1.31 -4.73 -12.96
N ILE A 163 0.84 -5.89 -12.46
CA ILE A 163 1.56 -6.70 -11.46
C ILE A 163 2.95 -7.06 -11.97
N LEU A 164 3.06 -7.64 -13.17
CA LEU A 164 4.35 -8.03 -13.72
C LEU A 164 5.26 -6.82 -13.97
N GLY A 165 4.71 -5.74 -14.52
CA GLY A 165 5.46 -4.51 -14.77
C GLY A 165 6.06 -3.94 -13.49
N LEU A 166 5.23 -3.82 -12.44
CA LEU A 166 5.63 -3.25 -11.16
C LEU A 166 6.70 -4.09 -10.47
N TYR A 167 6.45 -5.39 -10.25
CA TYR A 167 7.41 -6.26 -9.55
C TYR A 167 8.72 -6.45 -10.31
N ARG A 168 8.73 -6.35 -11.65
CA ARG A 168 9.95 -6.43 -12.46
C ARG A 168 10.69 -5.10 -12.58
N SER A 169 10.06 -3.99 -12.17
CA SER A 169 10.68 -2.67 -12.26
C SER A 169 11.68 -2.37 -11.15
N VAL A 170 11.63 -3.13 -10.05
CA VAL A 170 12.43 -2.86 -8.86
C VAL A 170 12.81 -4.15 -8.16
N SER A 171 14.11 -4.34 -7.94
CA SER A 171 14.63 -5.46 -7.14
C SER A 171 14.66 -5.10 -5.65
N GLY A 172 14.83 -6.11 -4.79
CA GLY A 172 15.04 -5.88 -3.35
C GLY A 172 16.25 -4.98 -3.07
N ASP A 173 17.35 -5.17 -3.81
CA ASP A 173 18.55 -4.34 -3.67
C ASP A 173 18.29 -2.86 -3.99
N VAL A 174 17.45 -2.58 -5.00
CA VAL A 174 17.08 -1.20 -5.35
C VAL A 174 16.21 -0.58 -4.26
N LEU A 175 15.26 -1.31 -3.66
CA LEU A 175 14.48 -0.78 -2.53
C LEU A 175 15.34 -0.56 -1.28
N ALA A 176 16.28 -1.48 -1.00
CA ALA A 176 17.23 -1.31 0.10
C ALA A 176 18.15 -0.09 -0.10
N GLU A 177 18.57 0.16 -1.35
CA GLU A 177 19.30 1.35 -1.76
C GLU A 177 18.48 2.62 -1.50
N GLU A 178 17.24 2.67 -1.99
CA GLU A 178 16.32 3.80 -1.75
C GLU A 178 16.06 3.99 -0.26
N GLY A 179 16.02 2.91 0.52
CA GLY A 179 15.86 2.95 1.97
C GLY A 179 16.90 3.81 2.69
N ARG A 180 18.08 4.05 2.09
CA ARG A 180 19.07 5.01 2.65
C ARG A 180 18.54 6.44 2.74
N ARG A 181 17.49 6.77 2.00
CA ARG A 181 16.84 8.08 1.97
C ARG A 181 15.62 8.17 2.89
N LEU A 182 15.29 7.14 3.67
CA LEU A 182 14.14 7.13 4.58
C LEU A 182 14.09 8.37 5.50
N GLY A 183 15.25 8.85 5.95
CA GLY A 183 15.32 10.06 6.79
C GLY A 183 14.72 11.32 6.15
N ASN A 184 14.57 11.37 4.83
CA ASN A 184 13.88 12.47 4.15
C ASN A 184 12.37 12.49 4.46
N ALA A 185 11.76 11.34 4.73
CA ALA A 185 10.34 11.25 5.08
C ALA A 185 10.02 11.83 6.46
N ALA A 186 11.03 11.96 7.34
CA ALA A 186 10.89 12.52 8.70
C ALA A 186 10.54 14.01 8.73
N VAL A 187 10.54 14.69 7.57
CA VAL A 187 10.08 16.08 7.43
C VAL A 187 8.60 16.23 7.82
N ARG A 188 7.79 15.17 7.64
CA ARG A 188 6.40 15.11 8.11
C ARG A 188 6.20 13.96 9.09
N PRO A 189 5.28 14.12 10.06
CA PRO A 189 4.90 13.03 10.96
C PRO A 189 4.49 11.78 10.18
N GLY A 190 5.18 10.67 10.47
CA GLY A 190 4.93 9.35 9.90
C GLY A 190 4.34 8.37 10.90
N LEU A 191 3.55 7.43 10.43
CA LEU A 191 3.04 6.30 11.19
C LEU A 191 3.36 4.98 10.47
N CYS A 192 4.02 4.07 11.16
CA CYS A 192 4.22 2.68 10.75
C CYS A 192 3.14 1.81 11.43
N LEU A 193 2.20 1.30 10.65
CA LEU A 193 1.19 0.33 11.11
C LEU A 193 1.81 -1.08 11.08
N LEU A 194 2.14 -1.61 12.24
CA LEU A 194 2.81 -2.90 12.37
C LEU A 194 1.79 -3.98 12.75
N ALA A 195 1.24 -4.65 11.74
CA ALA A 195 0.42 -5.85 11.89
C ALA A 195 1.30 -7.06 12.17
N THR A 196 1.12 -7.74 13.31
CA THR A 196 2.08 -8.75 13.79
C THR A 196 2.03 -10.06 13.00
N GLU A 197 0.87 -10.39 12.42
CA GLU A 197 0.65 -11.57 11.57
C GLU A 197 0.80 -11.25 10.08
N ASP A 198 1.31 -10.07 9.74
CA ASP A 198 1.70 -9.74 8.37
C ASP A 198 3.08 -10.33 8.05
N HIS A 199 3.09 -11.25 7.10
CA HIS A 199 4.30 -11.94 6.63
C HIS A 199 4.83 -11.42 5.28
N TYR A 200 4.22 -10.40 4.69
CA TYR A 200 4.65 -9.79 3.43
C TYR A 200 5.68 -8.67 3.62
N THR A 201 5.62 -8.00 4.77
CA THR A 201 6.32 -6.73 5.04
C THR A 201 7.63 -6.91 5.82
N GLY A 202 8.07 -8.16 5.99
CA GLY A 202 9.28 -8.54 6.72
C GLY A 202 9.07 -8.73 8.22
N SER A 203 10.16 -8.96 8.96
CA SER A 203 10.08 -9.18 10.41
C SER A 203 9.67 -7.91 11.16
N GLU A 204 9.21 -8.06 12.40
CA GLU A 204 8.95 -6.91 13.27
C GLU A 204 10.21 -6.04 13.46
N GLU A 205 11.38 -6.67 13.60
CA GLU A 205 12.65 -5.98 13.82
C GLU A 205 12.97 -5.01 12.66
N ILE A 206 12.91 -5.49 11.41
CA ILE A 206 13.27 -4.66 10.26
C ILE A 206 12.24 -3.56 10.02
N ARG A 207 10.97 -3.83 10.31
CA ARG A 207 9.89 -2.81 10.22
C ARG A 207 10.10 -1.69 11.21
N ARG A 208 10.45 -2.00 12.47
CA ARG A 208 10.78 -1.00 13.49
C ARG A 208 12.02 -0.19 13.11
N ARG A 209 13.07 -0.85 12.63
CA ARG A 209 14.31 -0.21 12.19
C ARG A 209 14.10 0.75 11.02
N ALA A 210 13.30 0.34 10.03
CA ALA A 210 12.93 1.20 8.90
C ALA A 210 12.04 2.39 9.34
N ALA A 211 11.07 2.14 10.24
CA ALA A 211 10.24 3.19 10.82
C ALA A 211 11.05 4.25 11.58
N GLU A 212 12.00 3.82 12.42
CA GLU A 212 12.91 4.71 13.14
C GLU A 212 13.73 5.58 12.17
N ARG A 213 14.31 4.97 11.13
CA ARG A 213 15.06 5.69 10.09
C ARG A 213 14.20 6.70 9.32
N ALA A 214 12.90 6.45 9.20
CA ALA A 214 11.95 7.35 8.56
C ALA A 214 11.36 8.41 9.49
N GLY A 215 11.69 8.38 10.79
CA GLY A 215 11.07 9.23 11.80
C GLY A 215 9.58 8.93 12.04
N ALA A 216 9.13 7.72 11.72
CA ALA A 216 7.74 7.30 11.88
C ALA A 216 7.49 6.68 13.27
N ARG A 217 6.39 7.05 13.92
CA ARG A 217 5.89 6.35 15.12
C ARG A 217 5.43 4.96 14.71
N THR A 218 5.74 3.92 15.47
CA THR A 218 5.15 2.59 15.27
C THR A 218 3.89 2.42 16.09
N GLU A 219 2.81 1.96 15.46
CA GLU A 219 1.58 1.51 16.10
C GLU A 219 1.38 0.02 15.86
N VAL A 220 1.14 -0.77 16.92
CA VAL A 220 1.14 -2.23 16.84
C VAL A 220 -0.29 -2.76 16.74
N LEU A 221 -0.57 -3.42 15.63
CA LEU A 221 -1.84 -4.09 15.34
C LEU A 221 -1.70 -5.59 15.63
N GLU A 222 -1.58 -5.93 16.91
CA GLU A 222 -1.46 -7.28 17.45
C GLU A 222 -2.51 -8.25 16.88
N GLY A 223 -2.07 -9.37 16.31
CA GLY A 223 -2.93 -10.42 15.75
C GLY A 223 -3.56 -10.08 14.40
N LEU A 224 -3.36 -8.88 13.86
CA LEU A 224 -3.82 -8.53 12.52
C LEU A 224 -2.79 -8.96 11.48
N GLY A 225 -3.28 -9.39 10.33
CA GLY A 225 -2.50 -9.71 9.14
C GLY A 225 -2.38 -8.53 8.19
N HIS A 226 -1.98 -8.84 6.96
CA HIS A 226 -1.70 -7.85 5.91
C HIS A 226 -2.90 -6.93 5.62
N TRP A 227 -4.09 -7.52 5.47
CA TRP A 227 -5.33 -6.78 5.21
C TRP A 227 -6.04 -6.30 6.50
N TRP A 228 -5.30 -5.63 7.38
CA TRP A 228 -5.81 -5.17 8.67
C TRP A 228 -7.07 -4.30 8.56
N MET A 229 -7.20 -3.51 7.49
CA MET A 229 -8.30 -2.58 7.25
C MET A 229 -9.64 -3.27 6.94
N VAL A 230 -9.61 -4.55 6.54
CA VAL A 230 -10.84 -5.35 6.35
C VAL A 230 -11.01 -6.40 7.44
N GLN A 231 -9.91 -6.84 8.07
CA GLN A 231 -9.94 -7.79 9.19
C GLN A 231 -10.49 -7.12 10.46
N ASP A 232 -10.02 -5.92 10.80
CA ASP A 232 -10.52 -5.12 11.92
C ASP A 232 -10.45 -3.62 11.58
N PRO A 233 -11.42 -3.11 10.80
CA PRO A 233 -11.48 -1.70 10.41
C PRO A 233 -11.62 -0.75 11.61
N VAL A 234 -12.23 -1.21 12.72
CA VAL A 234 -12.39 -0.40 13.94
C VAL A 234 -11.04 -0.10 14.55
N ARG A 235 -10.21 -1.13 14.73
CA ARG A 235 -8.88 -0.94 15.29
C ARG A 235 -7.99 -0.11 14.38
N GLY A 236 -8.07 -0.32 13.06
CA GLY A 236 -7.37 0.51 12.08
C GLY A 236 -7.75 1.99 12.14
N ALA A 237 -9.06 2.28 12.21
CA ALA A 237 -9.57 3.65 12.32
C ALA A 237 -9.15 4.32 13.63
N VAL A 238 -9.14 3.60 14.75
CA VAL A 238 -8.67 4.11 16.05
C VAL A 238 -7.19 4.49 15.96
N ALA A 239 -6.33 3.60 15.44
CA ALA A 239 -4.90 3.86 15.30
C ALA A 239 -4.61 5.14 14.46
N LEU A 240 -5.32 5.29 13.34
CA LEU A 240 -5.19 6.47 12.49
C LEU A 240 -5.70 7.75 13.16
N THR A 241 -6.87 7.68 13.81
CA THR A 241 -7.50 8.83 14.48
C THR A 241 -6.66 9.32 15.65
N GLU A 242 -6.18 8.41 16.51
CA GLU A 242 -5.30 8.78 17.62
C GLU A 242 -4.00 9.43 17.14
N PHE A 243 -3.44 8.95 16.04
CA PHE A 243 -2.29 9.58 15.41
C PHE A 243 -2.60 11.00 14.94
N TRP A 244 -3.70 11.21 14.20
CA TRP A 244 -4.07 12.53 13.70
C TRP A 244 -4.45 13.53 14.80
N ASP A 245 -5.11 13.08 15.86
CA ASP A 245 -5.48 13.89 17.02
C ASP A 245 -4.23 14.37 17.78
N ALA A 246 -3.21 13.52 17.92
CA ALA A 246 -1.94 13.89 18.51
C ALA A 246 -1.18 14.97 17.69
N LEU A 247 -1.50 15.14 16.40
CA LEU A 247 -0.94 16.18 15.55
C LEU A 247 -1.75 17.47 15.55
N ALA A 248 -2.98 17.47 16.08
CA ALA A 248 -3.82 18.67 16.19
C ALA A 248 -3.49 19.50 17.44
N THR A 249 -2.74 18.92 18.38
CA THR A 249 -2.36 19.52 19.65
C THR A 249 -0.99 20.22 19.63
N VAL A 250 -0.33 20.25 18.47
CA VAL A 250 1.01 20.84 18.24
C VAL A 250 0.92 22.13 17.44
#